data_AF-A0A7U2EP28-F1
#
_entry.id   AF-A0A7U2EP28-F1
#
_cell.length_a   1.000
_cell.length_b   1.000
_cell.length_c   1.000
_cell.angle_alpha   90.00
_cell.angle_beta   90.00
_cell.angle_gamma   90.00
#
_symmetry.space_group_name_H-M   'P 1'
#
loop_
_entity.id
_entity.type
_entity.pdbx_description
1 polymer ?
#
loop_
_entity_poly.entity_id
_entity_poly.type
_entity_poly.pdbx_seq_one_letter_code
_entity_poly.pdbx_strand_id
1 'polypeptide(L)'
;MKPFIIATTLILLPFAAAHSWVHCIDHDNKDILEWMKANATKYGKEMIIDPLMPWYAHLCHGWPRFKQNPGDWVDETITYLWDLEGAAGKKDIHACHPDQRNPTYHLIAPDAKLPHHSNSAPMATATAGASIKLMFGGNGHSRGSSAGGKGDPGKVAIYWAGEKEKELVNVSELTPDTLVQENGFSDESFAFPADLNVWTPPQGLFDKGNWQTLRLPECMEKGRHMMVWVWSFGGKARFSTCFDVMIK
;
A
#
# COMPACT_ATOMS: atom_id res chain seq x y z
N MET A 1 -1.06 -55.75 -11.69
CA MET A 1 -1.43 -54.35 -12.04
C MET A 1 -0.93 -53.46 -10.93
N LYS A 2 0.03 -52.57 -11.21
CA LYS A 2 0.65 -51.68 -10.20
C LYS A 2 -0.27 -50.47 -9.98
N PRO A 3 -0.48 -49.99 -8.75
CA PRO A 3 -1.28 -48.79 -8.52
C PRO A 3 -0.47 -47.56 -8.96
N PHE A 4 -1.07 -46.76 -9.83
CA PHE A 4 -0.58 -45.42 -10.15
C PHE A 4 -0.90 -44.52 -8.95
N ILE A 5 0.13 -44.14 -8.20
CA ILE A 5 0.02 -43.03 -7.25
C ILE A 5 0.00 -41.77 -8.10
N ILE A 6 -1.17 -41.14 -8.23
CA ILE A 6 -1.27 -39.79 -8.77
C ILE A 6 -0.65 -38.87 -7.72
N ALA A 7 0.62 -38.54 -7.92
CA ALA A 7 1.26 -37.46 -7.20
C ALA A 7 0.55 -36.16 -7.59
N THR A 8 -0.37 -35.70 -6.75
CA THR A 8 -0.90 -34.33 -6.81
C THR A 8 0.28 -33.39 -6.58
N THR A 9 0.86 -32.90 -7.68
CA THR A 9 1.72 -31.74 -7.68
C THR A 9 0.89 -30.56 -7.19
N LEU A 10 1.05 -30.22 -5.90
CA LEU A 10 0.67 -28.92 -5.38
C LEU A 10 1.49 -27.92 -6.19
N ILE A 11 0.85 -27.29 -7.18
CA ILE A 11 1.42 -26.12 -7.84
C ILE A 11 1.44 -25.05 -6.75
N LEU A 12 2.58 -24.93 -6.07
CA LEU A 12 2.96 -23.72 -5.36
C LEU A 12 3.03 -22.64 -6.44
N LEU A 13 1.88 -22.01 -6.70
CA LEU A 13 1.86 -20.73 -7.38
C LEU A 13 2.85 -19.87 -6.59
N PRO A 14 3.90 -19.33 -7.23
CA PRO A 14 4.64 -18.27 -6.59
C PRO A 14 3.60 -17.20 -6.31
N PHE A 15 3.26 -17.01 -5.04
CA PHE A 15 2.75 -15.74 -4.60
C PHE A 15 3.87 -14.78 -5.00
N ALA A 16 3.73 -14.15 -6.18
CA ALA A 16 4.46 -12.94 -6.47
C ALA A 16 4.28 -12.11 -5.20
N ALA A 17 5.37 -11.88 -4.47
CA ALA A 17 5.33 -11.24 -3.17
C ALA A 17 4.40 -10.04 -3.33
N ALA A 18 3.37 -9.94 -2.51
CA ALA A 18 2.44 -8.84 -2.67
C ALA A 18 3.23 -7.58 -2.27
N HIS A 19 3.64 -6.78 -3.26
CA HIS A 19 4.45 -5.60 -3.03
C HIS A 19 3.48 -4.48 -2.67
N SER A 20 3.36 -4.15 -1.38
CA SER A 20 2.59 -3.00 -0.91
C SER A 20 3.52 -2.04 -0.19
N TRP A 21 3.68 -0.86 -0.76
CA TRP A 21 4.02 0.35 -0.01
C TRP A 21 2.71 1.08 0.27
N VAL A 22 2.64 1.90 1.32
CA VAL A 22 1.58 2.90 1.49
C VAL A 22 2.28 4.24 1.61
N HIS A 23 1.90 5.25 0.85
CA HIS A 23 2.37 6.61 1.05
C HIS A 23 1.27 7.60 0.72
N CYS A 24 1.36 8.79 1.27
CA CYS A 24 0.43 9.84 0.92
C CYS A 24 0.72 10.36 -0.51
N ILE A 25 -0.29 10.79 -1.24
CA ILE A 25 -0.18 11.51 -2.53
C ILE A 25 -1.17 12.68 -2.61
N ASP A 26 -0.84 13.77 -3.32
CA ASP A 26 -1.77 14.88 -3.57
C ASP A 26 -2.32 14.90 -5.01
N HIS A 27 -1.85 14.02 -5.91
CA HIS A 27 -2.37 13.97 -7.28
C HIS A 27 -3.69 13.17 -7.38
N ASP A 28 -4.51 13.50 -8.37
CA ASP A 28 -5.71 12.73 -8.74
C ASP A 28 -5.43 11.88 -9.98
N ASN A 29 -5.53 10.56 -9.86
CA ASN A 29 -5.32 9.64 -10.99
C ASN A 29 -6.44 9.70 -12.01
N LYS A 30 -7.60 10.34 -11.75
CA LYS A 30 -8.55 10.62 -12.84
C LYS A 30 -7.84 11.42 -13.93
N ASP A 31 -7.00 12.37 -13.55
CA ASP A 31 -6.24 13.17 -14.49
C ASP A 31 -5.11 12.36 -15.15
N ILE A 32 -4.45 11.47 -14.39
CA ILE A 32 -3.39 10.59 -14.93
C ILE A 32 -3.96 9.58 -15.92
N LEU A 33 -5.09 8.93 -15.62
CA LEU A 33 -5.74 7.96 -16.48
C LEU A 33 -6.24 8.61 -17.78
N GLU A 34 -6.91 9.77 -17.69
CA GLU A 34 -7.37 10.49 -18.87
C GLU A 34 -6.19 10.97 -19.73
N TRP A 35 -5.10 11.43 -19.10
CA TRP A 35 -3.86 11.74 -19.81
C TRP A 35 -3.28 10.50 -20.52
N MET A 36 -3.22 9.35 -19.84
CA MET A 36 -2.69 8.11 -20.42
C MET A 36 -3.53 7.66 -21.62
N LYS A 37 -4.87 7.70 -21.50
CA LYS A 37 -5.79 7.40 -22.61
C LYS A 37 -5.58 8.33 -23.80
N ALA A 38 -5.60 9.65 -23.56
CA ALA A 38 -5.46 10.64 -24.63
C ALA A 38 -4.13 10.51 -25.39
N ASN A 39 -3.04 10.22 -24.68
CA ASN A 39 -1.73 10.03 -25.29
C ASN A 39 -1.57 8.69 -26.00
N ALA A 40 -2.15 7.61 -25.47
CA ALA A 40 -2.18 6.31 -26.15
C ALA A 40 -2.88 6.43 -27.51
N THR A 41 -4.01 7.13 -27.57
CA THR A 41 -4.72 7.42 -28.83
C THR A 41 -3.89 8.28 -29.78
N LYS A 42 -3.18 9.31 -29.28
CA LYS A 42 -2.43 10.26 -30.10
C LYS A 42 -1.15 9.69 -30.72
N TYR A 43 -0.43 8.83 -30.01
CA TYR A 43 0.91 8.38 -30.43
C TYR A 43 0.99 6.91 -30.85
N GLY A 44 -0.12 6.15 -30.77
CA GLY A 44 -0.16 4.74 -31.17
C GLY A 44 0.78 3.83 -30.36
N LYS A 45 1.29 4.34 -29.24
CA LYS A 45 2.11 3.64 -28.25
C LYS A 45 1.48 3.89 -26.89
N GLU A 46 1.42 2.85 -26.07
CA GLU A 46 1.01 2.97 -24.68
C GLU A 46 2.03 3.84 -23.94
N MET A 47 1.72 5.13 -23.75
CA MET A 47 2.51 5.98 -22.86
C MET A 47 2.09 5.64 -21.43
N ILE A 48 2.85 4.73 -20.85
CA ILE A 48 2.62 4.25 -19.50
C ILE A 48 3.29 5.22 -18.52
N ILE A 49 2.50 5.98 -17.78
CA ILE A 49 2.98 6.69 -16.59
C ILE A 49 3.02 5.69 -15.44
N ASP A 50 4.16 5.62 -14.78
CA ASP A 50 4.25 5.09 -13.43
C ASP A 50 4.10 6.28 -12.46
N PRO A 51 2.98 6.40 -11.72
CA PRO A 51 2.76 7.50 -10.79
C PRO A 51 3.71 7.47 -9.57
N LEU A 52 4.64 6.51 -9.53
CA LEU A 52 5.74 6.42 -8.57
C LEU A 52 7.07 6.87 -9.14
N MET A 53 7.11 7.31 -10.39
CA MET A 53 8.33 7.88 -10.95
C MET A 53 8.82 9.04 -10.07
N PRO A 54 10.15 9.26 -9.96
CA PRO A 54 10.75 10.23 -9.04
C PRO A 54 10.16 11.64 -9.11
N TRP A 55 9.58 12.01 -10.26
CA TRP A 55 8.92 13.29 -10.49
C TRP A 55 7.59 13.45 -9.73
N TYR A 56 6.93 12.35 -9.34
CA TYR A 56 5.74 12.33 -8.47
C TYR A 56 6.08 12.13 -6.98
N ALA A 57 7.33 11.78 -6.64
CA ALA A 57 7.78 11.51 -5.26
C ALA A 57 7.79 12.74 -4.33
N HIS A 58 7.47 13.92 -4.85
CA HIS A 58 7.38 15.19 -4.12
C HIS A 58 5.95 15.55 -3.69
N LEU A 59 4.95 14.75 -4.07
CA LEU A 59 3.55 15.17 -4.09
C LEU A 59 2.75 14.84 -2.82
N CYS A 60 3.33 14.23 -1.80
CA CYS A 60 2.81 14.39 -0.44
C CYS A 60 3.90 14.06 0.58
N HIS A 61 3.82 14.73 1.72
CA HIS A 61 4.81 14.68 2.79
C HIS A 61 4.47 13.60 3.85
N GLY A 62 3.82 12.51 3.48
CA GLY A 62 3.41 11.46 4.44
C GLY A 62 3.88 10.08 4.04
N TRP A 63 4.71 9.46 4.87
CA TRP A 63 5.28 8.15 4.62
C TRP A 63 5.07 7.21 5.83
N PRO A 64 5.11 5.87 5.63
CA PRO A 64 5.21 4.93 6.72
C PRO A 64 6.44 5.26 7.55
N ARG A 65 6.38 4.89 8.83
CA ARG A 65 7.52 5.04 9.72
C ARG A 65 8.73 4.33 9.13
N PHE A 66 9.90 4.92 9.39
CA PHE A 66 11.20 4.40 8.99
C PHE A 66 11.40 4.25 7.46
N LYS A 67 10.49 4.81 6.64
CA LYS A 67 10.66 4.79 5.19
C LYS A 67 11.71 5.77 4.71
N GLN A 68 12.53 5.34 3.74
CA GLN A 68 13.45 6.18 2.98
C GLN A 68 12.80 6.62 1.66
N ASN A 69 13.18 7.80 1.15
CA ASN A 69 12.62 8.37 -0.09
C ASN A 69 13.71 8.80 -1.09
N PRO A 70 13.68 8.26 -2.33
CA PRO A 70 12.95 7.06 -2.73
C PRO A 70 13.46 5.84 -1.96
N GLY A 71 12.70 4.76 -1.96
CA GLY A 71 13.17 3.47 -1.46
C GLY A 71 13.74 2.63 -2.60
N ASP A 72 14.57 1.64 -2.27
CA ASP A 72 14.77 0.48 -3.15
C ASP A 72 13.53 -0.44 -3.04
N TRP A 73 13.05 -0.94 -4.17
CA TRP A 73 11.90 -1.85 -4.25
C TRP A 73 12.07 -3.12 -3.40
N VAL A 74 13.31 -3.55 -3.17
CA VAL A 74 13.64 -4.65 -2.26
C VAL A 74 13.32 -4.26 -0.82
N ASP A 75 13.84 -3.11 -0.37
CA ASP A 75 13.61 -2.56 0.98
C ASP A 75 12.13 -2.32 1.24
N GLU A 76 11.37 -1.92 0.22
CA GLU A 76 9.93 -1.73 0.35
C GLU A 76 9.17 -3.01 0.70
N THR A 77 9.62 -4.13 0.13
CA THR A 77 9.00 -5.44 0.31
C THR A 77 9.38 -6.10 1.63
N ILE A 78 10.57 -5.80 2.16
CA ILE A 78 11.12 -6.46 3.35
C ILE A 78 11.03 -5.60 4.62
N THR A 79 10.96 -4.27 4.51
CA THR A 79 11.08 -3.35 5.66
C THR A 79 9.78 -2.60 5.96
N TYR A 80 8.95 -2.30 4.96
CA TYR A 80 7.78 -1.43 5.16
C TYR A 80 6.45 -2.17 5.15
N LEU A 81 6.39 -3.32 4.51
CA LEU A 81 5.23 -4.20 4.56
C LEU A 81 5.44 -5.28 5.62
N TRP A 82 4.49 -5.41 6.53
CA TRP A 82 4.51 -6.41 7.58
C TRP A 82 3.59 -7.58 7.24
N ASP A 83 4.17 -8.72 6.88
CA ASP A 83 3.47 -9.99 6.68
C ASP A 83 2.98 -10.54 8.02
N LEU A 84 1.68 -10.38 8.27
CA LEU A 84 1.03 -10.76 9.52
C LEU A 84 0.98 -12.28 9.71
N GLU A 85 0.88 -13.07 8.63
CA GLU A 85 0.87 -14.53 8.73
C GLU A 85 2.28 -15.07 9.00
N GLY A 86 3.28 -14.56 8.26
CA GLY A 86 4.68 -14.89 8.46
C GLY A 86 5.17 -14.49 9.86
N ALA A 87 4.74 -13.34 10.35
CA ALA A 87 4.97 -12.86 11.71
C ALA A 87 4.35 -13.80 12.76
N ALA A 88 3.08 -14.15 12.60
CA ALA A 88 2.37 -15.05 13.50
C ALA A 88 3.03 -16.45 13.57
N GLY A 89 3.54 -16.96 12.44
CA GLY A 89 4.32 -18.21 12.39
C GLY A 89 5.60 -18.17 13.22
N LYS A 90 6.16 -16.96 13.43
CA LYS A 90 7.32 -16.70 14.30
C LYS A 90 6.92 -16.27 15.72
N LYS A 91 5.63 -16.35 16.07
CA LYS A 91 5.05 -15.87 17.33
C LYS A 91 5.18 -14.36 17.56
N ASP A 92 5.37 -13.59 16.49
CA ASP A 92 5.29 -12.14 16.56
C ASP A 92 3.81 -11.72 16.45
N ILE A 93 3.37 -10.89 17.40
CA ILE A 93 1.98 -10.47 17.56
C ILE A 93 1.74 -9.00 17.19
N HIS A 94 2.79 -8.28 16.78
CA HIS A 94 2.72 -6.84 16.56
C HIS A 94 1.98 -6.51 15.26
N ALA A 95 1.26 -5.38 15.25
CA ALA A 95 0.57 -4.86 14.08
C ALA A 95 1.51 -4.15 13.08
N CYS A 96 2.74 -3.85 13.49
CA CYS A 96 3.73 -3.15 12.68
C CYS A 96 5.04 -3.94 12.58
N HIS A 97 5.77 -3.74 11.48
CA HIS A 97 7.14 -4.20 11.34
C HIS A 97 8.00 -3.69 12.52
N PRO A 98 8.97 -4.47 13.06
CA PRO A 98 9.85 -4.06 14.14
C PRO A 98 10.42 -2.63 14.00
N ASP A 99 10.87 -2.26 12.81
CA ASP A 99 11.47 -0.94 12.54
C ASP A 99 10.45 0.21 12.55
N GLN A 100 9.15 -0.09 12.48
CA GLN A 100 8.05 0.87 12.50
C GLN A 100 7.43 1.06 13.89
N ARG A 101 7.89 0.32 14.91
CA ARG A 101 7.35 0.40 16.28
C ARG A 101 7.70 1.70 16.99
N ASN A 102 8.66 2.47 16.45
CA ASN A 102 9.00 3.81 16.90
C ASN A 102 8.67 4.85 15.82
N PRO A 103 8.30 6.08 16.19
CA PRO A 103 8.00 7.17 15.26
C PRO A 103 9.28 7.78 14.67
N THR A 104 10.03 6.98 13.91
CA THR A 104 11.27 7.39 13.25
C THR A 104 11.01 7.78 11.80
N TYR A 105 11.63 8.88 11.33
CA TYR A 105 11.47 9.37 9.96
C TYR A 105 12.82 9.77 9.37
N HIS A 106 13.03 9.44 8.10
CA HIS A 106 14.24 9.84 7.38
C HIS A 106 14.06 11.25 6.81
N LEU A 107 14.36 12.26 7.63
CA LEU A 107 14.20 13.67 7.25
C LEU A 107 15.40 14.24 6.46
N ILE A 108 16.51 13.51 6.42
CA ILE A 108 17.76 13.91 5.77
C ILE A 108 18.33 12.70 5.03
N ALA A 109 18.77 12.91 3.80
CA ALA A 109 19.49 11.96 2.96
C ALA A 109 20.84 11.57 3.61
N PRO A 110 21.05 10.32 4.08
CA PRO A 110 22.27 10.00 4.81
C PRO A 110 23.41 9.41 3.96
N ASP A 111 23.18 9.00 2.71
CA ASP A 111 24.17 8.19 1.97
C ASP A 111 24.47 8.69 0.55
N ALA A 112 25.72 9.11 0.32
CA ALA A 112 26.24 9.48 -0.99
C ALA A 112 26.31 8.31 -1.99
N LYS A 113 26.15 7.06 -1.54
CA LYS A 113 26.13 5.84 -2.37
C LYS A 113 24.72 5.46 -2.85
N LEU A 114 23.68 6.10 -2.32
CA LEU A 114 22.29 5.93 -2.76
C LEU A 114 21.85 7.22 -3.44
N PRO A 115 22.33 7.50 -4.67
CA PRO A 115 22.17 8.80 -5.35
C PRO A 115 20.72 9.21 -5.61
N HIS A 116 19.76 8.29 -5.41
CA HIS A 116 18.35 8.60 -5.53
C HIS A 116 17.76 9.14 -4.21
N HIS A 117 18.32 8.78 -3.04
CA HIS A 117 17.82 9.03 -1.67
C HIS A 117 18.12 10.46 -1.21
N SER A 118 17.54 11.45 -1.91
CA SER A 118 17.79 12.88 -1.67
C SER A 118 16.61 13.62 -1.00
N ASN A 119 15.44 12.99 -0.91
CA ASN A 119 14.22 13.63 -0.44
C ASN A 119 13.86 13.17 0.98
N SER A 120 13.25 14.05 1.77
CA SER A 120 12.74 13.69 3.08
C SER A 120 11.54 12.74 2.98
N ALA A 121 11.37 11.90 4.00
CA ALA A 121 10.21 11.03 4.19
C ALA A 121 9.47 11.37 5.52
N PRO A 122 8.85 12.56 5.62
CA PRO A 122 8.16 12.99 6.84
C PRO A 122 6.81 12.28 7.05
N MET A 123 6.19 12.52 8.22
CA MET A 123 4.79 12.13 8.48
C MET A 123 3.81 13.10 7.82
N ALA A 124 2.62 12.59 7.47
CA ALA A 124 1.58 13.40 6.84
C ALA A 124 1.15 14.53 7.79
N THR A 125 0.73 15.67 7.23
CA THR A 125 0.13 16.76 8.02
C THR A 125 -1.29 17.01 7.51
N ALA A 126 -2.25 17.15 8.42
CA ALA A 126 -3.63 17.46 8.08
C ALA A 126 -4.32 18.27 9.20
N THR A 127 -5.57 18.64 8.95
CA THR A 127 -6.50 19.15 9.98
C THR A 127 -7.54 18.06 10.30
N ALA A 128 -8.12 18.09 11.49
CA ALA A 128 -9.20 17.17 11.85
C ALA A 128 -10.38 17.32 10.87
N GLY A 129 -11.01 16.21 10.48
CA GLY A 129 -12.08 16.21 9.46
C GLY A 129 -11.60 16.31 8.00
N ALA A 130 -10.31 16.57 7.76
CA ALA A 130 -9.77 16.59 6.40
C ALA A 130 -9.68 15.18 5.81
N SER A 131 -9.19 15.08 4.57
CA SER A 131 -8.88 13.80 3.94
C SER A 131 -7.44 13.79 3.44
N ILE A 132 -6.81 12.63 3.51
CA ILE A 132 -5.50 12.35 2.90
C ILE A 132 -5.67 11.17 1.94
N LYS A 133 -4.91 11.16 0.84
CA LYS A 133 -4.94 10.03 -0.10
C LYS A 133 -3.74 9.13 0.16
N LEU A 134 -4.00 7.86 0.42
CA LEU A 134 -3.00 6.84 0.65
C LEU A 134 -2.87 6.00 -0.62
N MET A 135 -1.82 6.22 -1.40
CA MET A 135 -1.48 5.35 -2.53
C MET A 135 -0.77 4.11 -2.03
N PHE A 136 -1.09 2.96 -2.63
CA PHE A 136 -0.45 1.71 -2.28
C PHE A 136 -0.09 0.82 -3.46
N GLY A 137 1.03 0.12 -3.26
CA GLY A 137 1.52 -0.89 -4.19
C GLY A 137 0.65 -2.14 -4.15
N GLY A 138 0.45 -2.74 -5.31
CA GLY A 138 -0.06 -4.09 -5.44
C GLY A 138 0.31 -4.56 -6.82
N ASN A 139 1.50 -5.15 -6.96
CA ASN A 139 2.07 -5.59 -8.25
C ASN A 139 1.12 -6.56 -9.00
N GLY A 140 0.16 -6.04 -9.76
CA GLY A 140 -0.87 -6.83 -10.43
C GLY A 140 -2.05 -7.25 -9.54
N HIS A 141 -2.18 -6.69 -8.33
CA HIS A 141 -3.20 -7.10 -7.38
C HIS A 141 -4.51 -6.31 -7.41
N SER A 142 -4.75 -5.40 -8.36
CA SER A 142 -5.99 -4.63 -8.42
C SER A 142 -7.14 -5.40 -9.09
N ARG A 143 -6.83 -6.27 -10.06
CA ARG A 143 -7.81 -7.13 -10.75
C ARG A 143 -7.15 -8.29 -11.49
N GLY A 144 -7.95 -9.19 -12.04
CA GLY A 144 -7.49 -10.24 -12.95
C GLY A 144 -6.83 -11.42 -12.25
N SER A 145 -6.15 -12.30 -13.00
CA SER A 145 -5.56 -13.53 -12.44
C SER A 145 -4.45 -13.29 -11.43
N SER A 146 -3.92 -12.07 -11.39
CA SER A 146 -2.91 -11.62 -10.44
C SER A 146 -3.52 -11.06 -9.15
N ALA A 147 -4.84 -10.78 -9.11
CA ALA A 147 -5.56 -10.38 -7.90
C ALA A 147 -6.09 -11.60 -7.14
N GLY A 148 -5.41 -11.97 -6.04
CA GLY A 148 -5.89 -12.92 -5.03
C GLY A 148 -6.58 -14.20 -5.55
N GLY A 149 -7.48 -14.76 -4.75
CA GLY A 149 -8.31 -15.88 -5.18
C GLY A 149 -9.47 -15.40 -6.07
N LYS A 150 -9.63 -15.97 -7.26
CA LYS A 150 -10.71 -15.64 -8.23
C LYS A 150 -10.71 -14.20 -8.75
N GLY A 151 -9.58 -13.49 -8.71
CA GLY A 151 -9.53 -12.10 -9.15
C GLY A 151 -9.95 -11.08 -8.10
N ASP A 152 -10.14 -11.50 -6.84
CA ASP A 152 -10.48 -10.62 -5.72
C ASP A 152 -9.22 -10.00 -5.10
N PRO A 153 -9.02 -8.68 -5.25
CA PRO A 153 -7.89 -7.97 -4.67
C PRO A 153 -8.02 -7.81 -3.14
N GLY A 154 -9.20 -8.06 -2.59
CA GLY A 154 -9.51 -7.90 -1.19
C GLY A 154 -9.81 -6.45 -0.80
N LYS A 155 -9.49 -6.10 0.43
CA LYS A 155 -9.87 -4.85 1.08
C LYS A 155 -8.72 -4.20 1.81
N VAL A 156 -8.78 -2.88 1.94
CA VAL A 156 -7.85 -2.08 2.74
C VAL A 156 -8.60 -1.41 3.88
N ALA A 157 -7.99 -1.42 5.06
CA ALA A 157 -8.57 -0.88 6.28
C ALA A 157 -7.57 0.00 7.03
N ILE A 158 -8.07 1.07 7.65
CA ILE A 158 -7.30 1.95 8.53
C ILE A 158 -7.80 1.78 9.96
N TYR A 159 -6.87 1.53 10.87
CA TYR A 159 -7.13 1.46 12.31
C TYR A 159 -6.39 2.58 13.05
N TRP A 160 -7.02 3.12 14.09
CA TRP A 160 -6.48 4.18 14.93
C TRP A 160 -6.93 3.97 16.38
N ALA A 161 -6.04 4.27 17.33
CA ALA A 161 -6.31 4.10 18.76
C ALA A 161 -7.33 5.09 19.37
N GLY A 162 -7.82 6.06 18.58
CA GLY A 162 -8.84 7.03 19.02
C GLY A 162 -8.29 8.27 19.75
N GLU A 163 -7.00 8.32 20.05
CA GLU A 163 -6.35 9.46 20.73
C GLU A 163 -4.96 9.73 20.15
N LYS A 164 -4.38 10.90 20.47
CA LYS A 164 -3.03 11.28 20.06
C LYS A 164 -1.97 10.56 20.90
N GLU A 165 -0.80 10.32 20.33
CA GLU A 165 0.36 9.67 20.98
C GLU A 165 0.10 8.26 21.54
N LYS A 166 -1.10 7.68 21.33
CA LYS A 166 -1.40 6.28 21.58
C LYS A 166 -1.32 5.48 20.30
N GLU A 167 -0.79 4.28 20.43
CA GLU A 167 -0.49 3.40 19.30
C GLU A 167 -1.20 2.08 19.47
N LEU A 168 -1.63 1.49 18.35
CA LEU A 168 -2.08 0.11 18.28
C LEU A 168 -0.84 -0.76 18.12
N VAL A 169 -0.49 -1.54 19.13
CA VAL A 169 0.80 -2.25 19.15
C VAL A 169 0.65 -3.65 18.54
N ASN A 170 -0.44 -4.34 18.86
CA ASN A 170 -0.68 -5.74 18.52
C ASN A 170 -1.81 -5.91 17.50
N VAL A 171 -1.75 -7.00 16.73
CA VAL A 171 -2.79 -7.38 15.78
C VAL A 171 -4.15 -7.57 16.45
N SER A 172 -4.16 -8.01 17.72
CA SER A 172 -5.40 -8.18 18.50
C SER A 172 -6.14 -6.87 18.78
N GLU A 173 -5.49 -5.72 18.60
CA GLU A 173 -6.09 -4.40 18.80
C GLU A 173 -6.74 -3.86 17.51
N LEU A 174 -6.59 -4.57 16.39
CA LEU A 174 -7.20 -4.23 15.10
C LEU A 174 -8.64 -4.79 15.07
N THR A 175 -9.56 -4.08 15.72
CA THR A 175 -10.94 -4.50 15.97
C THR A 175 -11.93 -3.51 15.34
N PRO A 176 -13.23 -3.83 15.30
CA PRO A 176 -14.24 -2.87 14.85
C PRO A 176 -14.25 -1.55 15.64
N ASP A 177 -13.85 -1.57 16.91
CA ASP A 177 -13.83 -0.37 17.76
C ASP A 177 -12.67 0.59 17.41
N THR A 178 -11.60 0.07 16.82
CA THR A 178 -10.43 0.86 16.38
C THR A 178 -10.42 1.10 14.87
N LEU A 179 -11.39 0.56 14.13
CA LEU A 179 -11.54 0.73 12.69
C LEU A 179 -12.04 2.14 12.36
N VAL A 180 -11.28 2.87 11.55
CA VAL A 180 -11.65 4.19 11.05
C VAL A 180 -12.38 4.08 9.72
N GLN A 181 -11.83 3.31 8.79
CA GLN A 181 -12.33 3.22 7.42
C GLN A 181 -11.92 1.89 6.78
N GLU A 182 -12.81 1.32 5.97
CA GLU A 182 -12.53 0.16 5.13
C GLU A 182 -13.05 0.43 3.70
N ASN A 183 -12.26 0.03 2.70
CA ASN A 183 -12.60 0.08 1.28
C ASN A 183 -12.21 -1.23 0.60
N GLY A 184 -12.77 -1.52 -0.57
CA GLY A 184 -12.15 -2.46 -1.49
C GLY A 184 -10.79 -1.96 -1.92
N PHE A 185 -9.82 -2.87 -2.09
CA PHE A 185 -8.46 -2.54 -2.51
C PHE A 185 -8.43 -1.76 -3.83
N SER A 186 -9.41 -2.01 -4.69
CA SER A 186 -9.51 -1.44 -6.04
C SER A 186 -10.65 -0.43 -6.22
N ASP A 187 -11.39 -0.08 -5.17
CA ASP A 187 -12.57 0.80 -5.27
C ASP A 187 -12.24 2.17 -5.88
N GLU A 188 -11.02 2.61 -5.61
CA GLU A 188 -10.51 3.93 -5.96
C GLU A 188 -9.34 3.84 -6.94
N SER A 189 -9.06 2.63 -7.44
CA SER A 189 -7.84 2.31 -8.17
C SER A 189 -8.07 2.24 -9.68
N PHE A 190 -7.00 2.32 -10.46
CA PHE A 190 -7.07 2.05 -11.89
C PHE A 190 -5.96 1.12 -12.39
N ALA A 191 -6.32 0.35 -13.40
CA ALA A 191 -5.40 -0.46 -14.19
C ALA A 191 -5.38 0.02 -15.64
N PHE A 192 -4.24 -0.12 -16.28
CA PHE A 192 -4.03 0.18 -17.69
C PHE A 192 -3.60 -1.09 -18.44
N PRO A 193 -4.15 -1.37 -19.64
CA PRO A 193 -5.21 -0.63 -20.33
C PRO A 193 -6.55 -0.70 -19.56
N ALA A 194 -7.41 0.31 -19.75
CA ALA A 194 -8.71 0.38 -19.07
C ALA A 194 -9.69 -0.74 -19.48
N ASP A 195 -9.38 -1.50 -20.54
CA ASP A 195 -10.17 -2.63 -21.01
C ASP A 195 -10.30 -3.72 -19.93
N LEU A 196 -11.54 -3.98 -19.52
CA LEU A 196 -11.90 -4.97 -18.51
C LEU A 196 -11.74 -6.43 -19.00
N ASN A 197 -11.49 -6.65 -20.30
CA ASN A 197 -11.19 -7.96 -20.87
C ASN A 197 -9.71 -8.32 -20.77
N VAL A 198 -8.85 -7.39 -20.36
CA VAL A 198 -7.43 -7.64 -20.09
C VAL A 198 -7.28 -8.10 -18.63
N TRP A 199 -7.03 -9.39 -18.45
CA TRP A 199 -7.09 -10.07 -17.15
C TRP A 199 -5.74 -10.52 -16.60
N THR A 200 -4.68 -10.52 -17.41
CA THR A 200 -3.37 -11.05 -17.02
C THR A 200 -2.25 -10.10 -17.45
N PRO A 201 -1.10 -10.06 -16.74
CA PRO A 201 0.05 -9.26 -17.16
C PRO A 201 0.53 -9.57 -18.59
N PRO A 202 0.57 -10.83 -19.07
CA PRO A 202 0.87 -11.13 -20.48
C PRO A 202 -0.12 -10.56 -21.51
N GLN A 203 -1.36 -10.26 -21.11
CA GLN A 203 -2.34 -9.57 -21.96
C GLN A 203 -2.17 -8.04 -21.92
N GLY A 204 -1.20 -7.53 -21.15
CA GLY A 204 -0.94 -6.10 -20.99
C GLY A 204 -1.53 -5.49 -19.72
N LEU A 205 -2.03 -6.28 -18.76
CA LEU A 205 -2.56 -5.73 -17.51
C LEU A 205 -1.44 -5.13 -16.65
N PHE A 206 -1.48 -3.83 -16.45
CA PHE A 206 -0.64 -3.13 -15.48
C PHE A 206 -1.50 -2.35 -14.48
N ASP A 207 -1.34 -2.66 -13.20
CA ASP A 207 -1.91 -1.83 -12.15
C ASP A 207 -1.07 -0.59 -11.98
N LYS A 208 -1.71 0.57 -12.03
CA LYS A 208 -0.99 1.83 -12.09
C LYS A 208 -1.31 2.79 -10.99
N GLY A 209 -2.44 2.67 -10.31
CA GLY A 209 -2.68 3.58 -9.21
C GLY A 209 -3.72 3.05 -8.26
N ASN A 210 -3.29 2.23 -7.31
CA ASN A 210 -4.16 1.89 -6.19
C ASN A 210 -4.06 2.94 -5.10
N TRP A 211 -5.19 3.39 -4.58
CA TRP A 211 -5.20 4.28 -3.44
C TRP A 211 -6.48 4.13 -2.62
N GLN A 212 -6.48 4.78 -1.46
CA GLN A 212 -7.62 4.99 -0.60
C GLN A 212 -7.64 6.45 -0.16
N THR A 213 -8.76 7.15 -0.36
CA THR A 213 -8.98 8.45 0.26
C THR A 213 -9.41 8.22 1.70
N LEU A 214 -8.49 8.40 2.65
CA LEU A 214 -8.78 8.32 4.08
C LEU A 214 -9.42 9.61 4.57
N ARG A 215 -10.62 9.50 5.15
CA ARG A 215 -11.30 10.59 5.85
C ARG A 215 -10.88 10.58 7.32
N LEU A 216 -10.24 11.64 7.76
CA LEU A 216 -9.79 11.79 9.15
C LEU A 216 -10.98 12.15 10.04
N PRO A 217 -11.15 11.51 11.22
CA PRO A 217 -12.21 11.88 12.15
C PRO A 217 -12.18 13.37 12.55
N GLU A 218 -13.35 13.99 12.70
CA GLU A 218 -13.47 15.40 13.09
C GLU A 218 -13.03 15.66 14.54
N CYS A 219 -13.08 14.63 15.39
CA CYS A 219 -12.74 14.70 16.81
C CYS A 219 -11.24 14.58 17.10
N MET A 220 -10.38 14.47 16.09
CA MET A 220 -8.94 14.32 16.31
C MET A 220 -8.35 15.55 17.00
N GLU A 221 -7.66 15.32 18.11
CA GLU A 221 -6.91 16.36 18.80
C GLU A 221 -5.67 16.80 18.02
N LYS A 222 -5.14 17.98 18.33
CA LYS A 222 -3.82 18.38 17.81
C LYS A 222 -2.72 17.48 18.38
N GLY A 223 -1.86 16.96 17.52
CA GLY A 223 -0.78 16.06 17.88
C GLY A 223 -0.51 14.98 16.83
N ARG A 224 0.38 14.04 17.16
CA ARG A 224 0.70 12.90 16.30
C ARG A 224 -0.31 11.77 16.55
N HIS A 225 -0.85 11.23 15.48
CA HIS A 225 -1.75 10.07 15.50
C HIS A 225 -1.14 8.95 14.68
N MET A 226 -0.86 7.83 15.33
CA MET A 226 -0.43 6.60 14.67
C MET A 226 -1.64 5.90 14.06
N MET A 227 -1.49 5.46 12.82
CA MET A 227 -2.49 4.68 12.10
C MET A 227 -1.88 3.40 11.55
N VAL A 228 -2.67 2.34 11.52
CA VAL A 228 -2.30 1.05 10.94
C VAL A 228 -3.13 0.86 9.67
N TRP A 229 -2.45 0.84 8.52
CA TRP A 229 -3.06 0.37 7.29
C TRP A 229 -2.94 -1.14 7.20
N VAL A 230 -4.03 -1.82 6.84
CA VAL A 230 -4.09 -3.28 6.72
C VAL A 230 -4.68 -3.64 5.38
N TRP A 231 -4.02 -4.54 4.66
CA TRP A 231 -4.58 -5.20 3.49
C TRP A 231 -4.99 -6.62 3.81
N SER A 232 -6.25 -6.90 3.54
CA SER A 232 -6.87 -8.20 3.71
C SER A 232 -7.29 -8.79 2.37
N PHE A 233 -6.92 -10.04 2.10
CA PHE A 233 -7.42 -10.80 0.94
C PHE A 233 -7.55 -12.28 1.28
N GLY A 234 -8.45 -12.99 0.58
CA GLY A 234 -8.80 -14.37 0.96
C GLY A 234 -9.46 -14.46 2.34
N GLY A 235 -10.14 -13.39 2.78
CA GLY A 235 -10.87 -13.33 4.05
C GLY A 235 -9.99 -13.18 5.30
N LYS A 236 -8.72 -12.81 5.16
CA LYS A 236 -7.79 -12.63 6.28
C LYS A 236 -6.97 -11.35 6.11
N ALA A 237 -6.60 -10.73 7.22
CA ALA A 237 -5.54 -9.72 7.23
C ALA A 237 -4.22 -10.39 6.84
N ARG A 238 -3.52 -9.80 5.87
CA ARG A 238 -2.30 -10.38 5.29
C ARG A 238 -1.11 -9.48 5.51
N PHE A 239 -1.29 -8.22 5.19
CA PHE A 239 -0.22 -7.24 5.27
C PHE A 239 -0.65 -6.02 6.03
N SER A 240 0.32 -5.37 6.67
CA SER A 240 0.08 -4.13 7.39
C SER A 240 1.28 -3.19 7.29
N THR A 241 1.05 -1.92 7.52
CA THR A 241 2.11 -0.93 7.67
C THR A 241 1.63 0.21 8.55
N CYS A 242 2.57 0.83 9.27
CA CYS A 242 2.26 1.86 10.24
C CYS A 242 2.81 3.21 9.81
N PHE A 243 1.96 4.22 9.89
CA PHE A 243 2.27 5.59 9.50
C PHE A 243 1.68 6.55 10.52
N ASP A 244 2.11 7.81 10.47
CA ASP A 244 1.57 8.85 11.35
C ASP A 244 0.97 9.99 10.54
N VAL A 245 -0.03 10.61 11.16
CA VAL A 245 -0.63 11.86 10.73
C VAL A 245 -0.48 12.88 11.86
N MET A 246 0.17 14.00 11.56
CA MET A 246 0.24 15.17 12.43
C MET A 246 -1.00 16.06 12.21
N ILE A 247 -1.83 16.19 13.24
CA ILE A 247 -2.99 17.09 13.24
C ILE A 247 -2.58 18.46 13.77
N LYS A 248 -2.81 19.51 12.97
CA LYS A 248 -2.45 20.91 13.27
C LYS A 248 -3.63 21.79 13.66
#